data_AF-A0A4P5TR87-F1
#
_entry.id   AF-A0A4P5TR87-F1
#
_cell.length_a   1.000
_cell.length_b   1.000
_cell.length_c   1.000
_cell.angle_alpha   90.00
_cell.angle_beta   90.00
_cell.angle_gamma   90.00
#
_symmetry.space_group_name_H-M   'P 1'
#
loop_
_entity.id
_entity.type
_entity.pdbx_description
1 polymer ?
#
loop_
_entity_poly.entity_id
_entity_poly.type
_entity_poly.pdbx_seq_one_letter_code
_entity_poly.pdbx_strand_id
1 'polypeptide(L)'
;MQYVISVAKLGSFSKAADECAADQSTVSQQIKTFEDRMNVEIFDRTSIPITVTPAGKEIVEQCEKIIVQVDEMIAPFKKKRLL
;
A
#
# COMPACT_ATOMS: atom_id res chain seq x y z
N MET A 1 -2.25 0.28 3.66
CA MET A 1 -2.84 -0.14 2.37
C MET A 1 -2.23 0.64 1.21
N GLN A 2 -2.27 1.99 1.21
CA GLN A 2 -1.69 2.79 0.11
C GLN A 2 -0.24 2.44 -0.22
N TYR A 3 0.63 2.29 0.80
CA TYR A 3 2.02 1.89 0.60
C TYR A 3 2.18 0.50 -0.03
N VAL A 4 1.32 -0.46 0.34
CA VAL A 4 1.34 -1.82 -0.24
C VAL A 4 1.03 -1.75 -1.73
N ILE A 5 -0.02 -1.02 -2.12
CA ILE A 5 -0.41 -0.87 -3.52
C ILE A 5 0.69 -0.16 -4.32
N SER A 6 1.26 0.91 -3.76
CA SER A 6 2.33 1.68 -4.39
C SER A 6 3.58 0.84 -4.64
N VAL A 7 4.05 0.06 -3.64
CA VAL A 7 5.20 -0.84 -3.81
C VAL A 7 4.90 -1.95 -4.83
N ALA A 8 3.69 -2.52 -4.81
CA ALA A 8 3.28 -3.54 -5.78
C ALA A 8 3.28 -3.01 -7.22
N LYS A 9 2.85 -1.76 -7.43
CA LYS A 9 2.83 -1.09 -8.73
C LYS A 9 4.22 -0.69 -9.22
N LEU A 10 5.07 -0.19 -8.32
CA LEU A 10 6.35 0.43 -8.69
C LEU A 10 7.55 -0.53 -8.60
N GLY A 11 7.42 -1.66 -7.91
CA GLY A 11 8.50 -2.63 -7.69
C GLY A 11 9.68 -2.06 -6.90
N SER A 12 9.47 -0.99 -6.13
CA SER A 12 10.52 -0.28 -5.38
C SER A 12 9.95 0.44 -4.16
N PHE A 13 10.51 0.15 -2.98
CA PHE A 13 10.17 0.87 -1.74
C PHE A 13 10.52 2.36 -1.81
N SER A 14 11.64 2.73 -2.44
CA SER A 14 12.06 4.13 -2.55
C SER A 14 11.11 4.92 -3.46
N LYS A 15 10.77 4.38 -4.64
CA LYS A 15 9.81 5.05 -5.53
C LYS A 15 8.41 5.15 -4.91
N ALA A 16 8.00 4.15 -4.14
CA ALA A 16 6.72 4.17 -3.43
C ALA A 16 6.68 5.20 -2.31
N ALA A 17 7.80 5.37 -1.60
CA ALA A 17 7.99 6.45 -0.63
C ALA A 17 7.84 7.82 -1.30
N ASP A 18 8.51 8.04 -2.44
CA ASP A 18 8.37 9.27 -3.21
C ASP A 18 6.92 9.51 -3.68
N GLU A 19 6.24 8.48 -4.25
CA GLU A 19 4.84 8.58 -4.70
C GLU A 19 3.89 8.94 -3.55
N CYS A 20 4.18 8.44 -2.35
CA CYS A 20 3.34 8.64 -1.17
C CYS A 20 3.79 9.80 -0.26
N ALA A 21 4.74 10.63 -0.70
CA ALA A 21 5.31 11.74 0.08
C ALA A 21 5.76 11.30 1.50
N ALA A 22 6.44 10.16 1.58
CA ALA A 22 6.94 9.57 2.82
C ALA A 22 8.39 9.13 2.66
N ASP A 23 9.08 8.83 3.77
CA ASP A 23 10.41 8.23 3.72
C ASP A 23 10.34 6.70 3.52
N GLN A 24 11.36 6.13 2.86
CA GLN A 24 11.45 4.69 2.60
C GLN A 24 11.41 3.83 3.87
N SER A 25 12.01 4.31 4.97
CA SER A 25 11.97 3.62 6.28
C SER A 25 10.55 3.51 6.81
N THR A 26 9.74 4.58 6.68
CA THR A 26 8.33 4.60 7.05
C THR A 26 7.54 3.59 6.21
N VAL A 27 7.72 3.59 4.90
CA VAL A 27 7.02 2.65 4.00
C VAL A 27 7.37 1.20 4.33
N SER A 28 8.66 0.89 4.52
CA SER A 28 9.12 -0.45 4.88
C SER A 28 8.57 -0.92 6.22
N GLN A 29 8.60 -0.06 7.25
CA GLN A 29 8.10 -0.40 8.60
C GLN A 29 6.59 -0.61 8.60
N GLN A 30 5.84 0.22 7.88
CA GLN A 30 4.38 0.10 7.79
C GLN A 30 3.96 -1.17 7.03
N ILE A 31 4.66 -1.51 5.94
CA ILE A 31 4.43 -2.76 5.22
C ILE A 31 4.78 -3.96 6.10
N LYS A 32 5.94 -3.95 6.77
CA LYS A 32 6.33 -5.03 7.68
C LYS A 32 5.30 -5.24 8.79
N THR A 33 4.85 -4.16 9.43
CA THR A 33 3.81 -4.22 10.47
C THR A 33 2.50 -4.82 9.94
N PHE A 34 2.19 -4.58 8.68
CA PHE A 34 1.00 -5.14 8.02
C PHE A 34 1.17 -6.63 7.73
N GLU A 35 2.33 -7.03 7.19
CA GLU A 35 2.74 -8.43 6.96
C GLU A 35 2.72 -9.23 8.28
N ASP A 36 3.31 -8.69 9.35
CA ASP A 36 3.41 -9.32 10.68
C ASP A 36 2.03 -9.61 11.30
N ARG A 37 1.05 -8.72 11.10
CA ARG A 37 -0.32 -8.91 11.61
C ARG A 37 -1.05 -10.10 10.98
N MET A 38 -0.67 -10.47 9.76
CA MET A 38 -1.23 -11.61 9.05
C MET A 38 -0.32 -12.84 9.10
N ASN A 39 0.93 -12.67 9.55
CA ASN A 39 2.00 -13.66 9.42
C ASN A 39 2.17 -14.12 7.95
N VAL A 40 2.12 -13.17 7.01
CA VAL A 40 2.22 -13.39 5.56
C VAL A 40 3.11 -12.33 4.93
N GLU A 41 4.08 -12.74 4.13
CA GLU A 41 4.90 -11.84 3.31
C GLU A 41 4.16 -11.49 2.02
N ILE A 42 4.01 -10.19 1.75
CA ILE A 42 3.37 -9.67 0.54
C ILE A 42 4.40 -9.52 -0.57
N PHE A 43 5.65 -9.20 -0.23
CA PHE A 43 6.71 -8.91 -1.20
C PHE A 43 7.88 -9.87 -1.10
N ASP A 44 8.33 -10.39 -2.25
CA ASP A 44 9.66 -10.98 -2.38
C ASP A 44 10.68 -9.85 -2.52
N ARG A 45 11.44 -9.63 -1.43
CA ARG A 45 12.47 -8.58 -1.35
C ARG A 45 13.82 -9.01 -1.92
N THR A 46 13.95 -10.28 -2.32
CA THR A 46 15.18 -10.80 -2.94
C THR A 46 15.22 -10.54 -4.45
N SER A 47 14.07 -10.27 -5.06
CA SER A 47 13.96 -9.96 -6.48
C SER A 47 14.25 -8.48 -6.77
N ILE A 48 14.88 -8.22 -7.93
CA ILE A 48 15.12 -6.86 -8.45
C ILE A 48 14.58 -6.81 -9.89
N PRO A 49 13.45 -6.11 -10.15
CA PRO A 49 12.64 -5.32 -9.21
C PRO A 49 11.91 -6.19 -8.18
N ILE A 50 11.43 -5.56 -7.10
CA ILE A 50 10.64 -6.24 -6.05
C ILE A 50 9.35 -6.77 -6.67
N THR A 51 8.99 -8.00 -6.30
CA THR A 51 7.79 -8.66 -6.81
C THR A 51 6.83 -9.02 -5.68
N VAL A 52 5.57 -9.24 -6.03
CA VAL A 52 4.52 -9.64 -5.09
C VAL A 52 4.49 -11.17 -5.01
N THR A 53 4.46 -11.72 -3.79
CA THR A 53 4.32 -13.16 -3.56
C THR A 53 2.94 -13.65 -4.03
N PRO A 54 2.73 -14.97 -4.23
CA PRO A 54 1.40 -15.50 -4.56
C PRO A 54 0.30 -15.06 -3.58
N ALA A 55 0.55 -15.17 -2.27
CA ALA A 55 -0.38 -14.70 -1.24
C ALA A 55 -0.52 -13.16 -1.23
N GLY A 56 0.58 -12.45 -1.49
CA GLY A 56 0.58 -11.00 -1.60
C GLY A 56 -0.34 -10.46 -2.70
N LYS A 57 -0.51 -11.20 -3.81
CA LYS A 57 -1.39 -10.77 -4.91
C LYS A 57 -2.83 -10.62 -4.46
N GLU A 58 -3.34 -11.60 -3.71
CA GLU A 58 -4.69 -11.56 -3.15
C GLU A 58 -4.83 -10.38 -2.18
N ILE A 59 -3.82 -10.15 -1.33
CA ILE A 59 -3.82 -9.05 -0.36
C ILE A 59 -3.82 -7.68 -1.05
N VAL A 60 -3.01 -7.51 -2.11
CA VAL A 60 -2.96 -6.27 -2.89
C VAL A 60 -4.32 -5.97 -3.52
N GLU A 61 -4.95 -6.97 -4.15
CA GLU A 61 -6.29 -6.82 -4.75
C GLU A 61 -7.34 -6.40 -3.70
N GLN A 62 -7.30 -6.99 -2.50
CA GLN A 62 -8.20 -6.59 -1.41
C GLN A 62 -7.90 -5.17 -0.92
N CYS A 63 -6.63 -4.77 -0.83
CA CYS A 63 -6.25 -3.41 -0.46
C CYS A 63 -6.81 -2.38 -1.46
N GLU A 64 -6.72 -2.63 -2.76
CA GLU A 64 -7.26 -1.76 -3.81
C GLU A 64 -8.77 -1.59 -3.66
N LYS A 65 -9.50 -2.70 -3.49
CA LYS A 65 -10.96 -2.68 -3.27
C LYS A 65 -11.36 -1.87 -2.03
N ILE A 66 -10.65 -2.07 -0.92
CA ILE A 66 -10.94 -1.37 0.34
C ILE A 66 -10.69 0.14 0.20
N ILE A 67 -9.61 0.55 -0.46
CA ILE A 67 -9.34 1.99 -0.65
C ILE A 67 -10.44 2.64 -1.48
N VAL A 68 -10.90 1.99 -2.55
CA VAL A 68 -12.04 2.49 -3.35
C VAL A 68 -13.28 2.66 -2.48
N GLN A 69 -13.62 1.65 -1.67
CA GLN A 69 -14.78 1.72 -0.77
C GLN A 69 -14.64 2.85 0.27
N VAL A 70 -13.44 3.04 0.83
CA VAL A 70 -13.17 4.15 1.76
C VAL A 70 -13.32 5.49 1.05
N ASP A 71 -12.78 5.64 -0.16
CA ASP A 71 -12.89 6.87 -0.94
C ASP A 71 -14.35 7.20 -1.30
N GLU A 72 -15.14 6.20 -1.70
CA GLU A 72 -16.58 6.35 -1.93
C GLU A 72 -17.32 6.75 -0.65
N MET A 73 -16.97 6.15 0.50
CA MET A 73 -17.58 6.45 1.80
C MET A 73 -17.32 7.90 2.22
N ILE A 74 -16.11 8.42 2.00
CA ILE A 74 -15.73 9.78 2.43
C ILE A 74 -16.08 10.85 1.39
N ALA A 75 -16.32 10.49 0.13
CA ALA A 75 -16.58 11.43 -0.96
C ALA A 75 -17.71 12.43 -0.67
N PRO A 76 -18.87 12.04 -0.08
CA PRO A 76 -19.93 12.98 0.28
C PRO A 76 -19.52 14.01 1.32
N PHE A 77 -18.51 13.71 2.16
CA PHE A 77 -18.08 14.53 3.28
C PHE A 77 -16.90 15.45 2.96
N LYS A 78 -16.22 15.27 1.80
CA LYS A 78 -15.11 16.13 1.36
C LYS A 78 -15.56 17.57 0.99
N LYS A 79 -16.87 17.88 0.96
CA LYS A 79 -17.40 19.25 0.77
C LYS A 79 -18.31 19.72 1.91
N LYS A 80 -17.73 20.46 2.87
CA LYS A 80 -18.36 21.59 3.56
C LYS A 80 -17.32 22.49 4.26
N ARG A 81 -16.43 23.11 3.48
CA ARG A 81 -15.79 24.37 3.91
C ARG A 81 -16.52 25.49 3.19
N LEU A 82 -17.71 25.80 3.70
CA LEU A 82 -18.41 27.05 3.39
C LEU A 82 -17.52 28.16 3.98
N LEU A 83 -16.93 28.96 3.11
CA LEU A 83 -16.49 30.32 3.47
C LEU A 83 -17.74 31.20 3.57
#